data_AF-A0A924GP72-F1
#
_entry.id   AF-A0A924GP72-F1
#
_cell.length_a   1.000
_cell.length_b   1.000
_cell.length_c   1.000
_cell.angle_alpha   90.00
_cell.angle_beta   90.00
_cell.angle_gamma   90.00
#
_symmetry.space_group_name_H-M   'P 1'
#
loop_
_entity.id
_entity.type
_entity.pdbx_description
1 polymer ?
#
loop_
_entity_poly.entity_id
_entity_poly.type
_entity_poly.pdbx_seq_one_letter_code
_entity_poly.pdbx_strand_id
1 'polypeptide(L)'
;MFVLFEEAGKFLAGRILSEADSSLQVELDSGKRVKVKAAGALLKFEKPAPAELVAAGQKLSQLIELDLAWEFASDEEFGFADLARDYFSADPSKPASTEQQAAALFRLFEAPHYFRRAGKGRFKKAPAEILQQALLAIEKKKQVIAQITAWAEELAQGQCPAPVREQLYKILFKPDKNSPEYKAVVEASRAAHIQPLDLLQQAGAIASPYQFHWKRFLFENFPKGTGFPAVQAPAAKDELPLADVRAFSIDDSSTTEIDDAMSVQGLG
;
A
#
# COMPACT_ATOMS: atom_id res chain seq x y z
N MET A 1 -39.68 11.04 -17.84
CA MET A 1 -38.32 10.71 -18.27
C MET A 1 -37.33 11.00 -17.16
N PHE A 2 -36.36 10.10 -16.97
CA PHE A 2 -35.28 10.15 -15.99
C PHE A 2 -33.93 10.20 -16.70
N VAL A 3 -32.88 10.58 -15.98
CA VAL A 3 -31.50 10.58 -16.47
C VAL A 3 -30.55 10.06 -15.39
N LEU A 4 -29.61 9.23 -15.82
CA LEU A 4 -28.43 8.79 -15.07
C LEU A 4 -27.22 9.60 -15.57
N PHE A 5 -26.45 10.15 -14.64
CA PHE A 5 -25.27 10.95 -14.92
C PHE A 5 -24.20 10.74 -13.83
N GLU A 6 -23.00 11.24 -14.08
CA GLU A 6 -21.88 11.19 -13.13
C GLU A 6 -21.53 12.60 -12.66
N GLU A 7 -21.45 12.77 -11.34
CA GLU A 7 -21.05 14.01 -10.67
C GLU A 7 -20.03 13.69 -9.57
N ALA A 8 -18.84 14.29 -9.65
CA ALA A 8 -17.75 14.14 -8.68
C ALA A 8 -17.38 12.68 -8.35
N GLY A 9 -17.38 11.80 -9.36
CA GLY A 9 -17.05 10.39 -9.26
C GLY A 9 -18.20 9.50 -8.79
N LYS A 10 -19.41 10.04 -8.60
CA LYS A 10 -20.59 9.29 -8.18
C LYS A 10 -21.67 9.28 -9.26
N PHE A 11 -22.29 8.13 -9.43
CA PHE A 11 -23.47 8.00 -10.29
C PHE A 11 -24.71 8.46 -9.56
N LEU A 12 -25.43 9.39 -10.17
CA LEU A 12 -26.69 9.93 -9.68
C LEU A 12 -27.75 9.77 -10.76
N ALA A 13 -28.98 9.54 -10.32
CA ALA A 13 -30.13 9.48 -11.21
C ALA A 13 -31.26 10.36 -10.68
N GLY A 14 -32.02 10.96 -11.58
CA GLY A 14 -33.13 11.84 -11.20
C GLY A 14 -34.11 12.11 -12.33
N ARG A 15 -35.18 12.84 -12.00
CA ARG A 15 -36.25 13.22 -12.93
C ARG A 15 -35.88 14.45 -13.74
N ILE A 16 -36.02 14.37 -15.05
CA ILE A 16 -35.84 15.53 -15.93
C ILE A 16 -37.07 16.43 -15.77
N LEU A 17 -36.88 17.65 -15.28
CA LEU A 17 -37.91 18.68 -15.15
C LEU A 17 -38.03 19.52 -16.42
N SER A 18 -36.89 19.89 -16.99
CA SER A 18 -36.81 20.61 -18.26
C SER A 18 -35.49 20.32 -18.98
N GLU A 19 -35.52 20.43 -20.30
CA GLU A 19 -34.38 20.20 -21.18
C GLU A 19 -34.17 21.44 -22.07
N ALA A 20 -32.93 21.89 -22.14
CA ALA A 20 -32.45 22.94 -23.04
C ALA A 20 -31.27 22.39 -23.84
N ASP A 21 -30.90 23.06 -24.94
CA ASP A 21 -29.93 22.58 -25.92
C ASP A 21 -28.60 22.09 -25.33
N SER A 22 -28.13 22.69 -24.23
CA SER A 22 -26.86 22.34 -23.58
C SER A 22 -26.99 21.80 -22.16
N SER A 23 -28.20 21.70 -21.59
CA SER A 23 -28.37 21.30 -20.20
C SER A 23 -29.74 20.75 -19.86
N LEU A 24 -29.77 19.86 -18.86
CA LEU A 24 -30.96 19.28 -18.24
C LEU A 24 -31.12 19.85 -16.82
N GLN A 25 -32.34 20.21 -16.44
CA GLN A 25 -32.70 20.44 -15.05
C GLN A 25 -33.24 19.13 -14.46
N VAL A 26 -32.54 18.60 -13.47
CA VAL A 26 -32.80 17.28 -12.90
C VAL A 26 -33.15 17.42 -11.41
N GLU A 27 -34.25 16.81 -10.99
CA GLU A 27 -34.63 16.66 -9.58
C GLU A 27 -34.19 15.28 -9.08
N LEU A 28 -33.34 15.28 -8.03
CA LEU A 28 -32.91 14.07 -7.35
C LEU A 28 -33.97 13.59 -6.36
N ASP A 29 -33.84 12.35 -5.91
CA ASP A 29 -34.75 11.75 -4.91
C ASP A 29 -34.78 12.50 -3.57
N SER A 30 -33.70 13.21 -3.24
CA SER A 30 -33.62 14.11 -2.07
C SER A 30 -34.43 15.40 -2.22
N GLY A 31 -35.06 15.65 -3.37
CA GLY A 31 -35.68 16.92 -3.74
C GLY A 31 -34.69 17.99 -4.21
N LYS A 32 -33.38 17.73 -4.15
CA LYS A 32 -32.36 18.66 -4.66
C LYS A 32 -32.45 18.76 -6.18
N ARG A 33 -32.46 19.99 -6.70
CA ARG A 33 -32.40 20.27 -8.14
C ARG A 33 -30.96 20.54 -8.57
N VAL A 34 -30.56 19.92 -9.67
CA VAL A 34 -29.21 19.99 -10.21
C VAL A 34 -29.28 20.26 -11.71
N LYS A 35 -28.41 21.14 -12.19
CA LYS A 35 -28.25 21.41 -13.62
C LYS A 35 -27.15 20.50 -14.17
N VAL A 36 -27.52 19.58 -15.04
CA VAL A 36 -26.61 18.63 -15.69
C VAL A 36 -26.32 19.11 -17.11
N LYS A 37 -25.06 19.15 -17.55
CA LYS A 37 -24.75 19.44 -18.96
C LYS A 37 -25.25 18.29 -19.83
N ALA A 38 -25.78 18.57 -21.03
CA ALA A 38 -26.29 17.54 -21.91
C ALA A 38 -25.24 16.45 -22.22
N ALA A 39 -23.97 16.86 -22.44
CA ALA A 39 -22.84 15.94 -22.64
C ALA A 39 -22.47 15.09 -21.40
N GLY A 40 -23.01 15.42 -20.22
CA GLY A 40 -22.85 14.65 -18.98
C GLY A 40 -23.99 13.67 -18.70
N ALA A 41 -25.07 13.70 -19.48
CA ALA A 41 -26.15 12.72 -19.40
C ALA A 41 -25.68 11.40 -20.02
N LEU A 42 -25.60 10.35 -19.21
CA LEU A 42 -25.08 9.05 -19.65
C LEU A 42 -26.20 8.17 -20.20
N LEU A 43 -27.33 8.09 -19.51
CA LEU A 43 -28.47 7.26 -19.92
C LEU A 43 -29.78 7.96 -19.59
N LYS A 44 -30.63 8.17 -20.60
CA LYS A 44 -32.02 8.62 -20.40
C LYS A 44 -32.95 7.41 -20.43
N PHE A 45 -33.91 7.36 -19.51
CA PHE A 45 -34.79 6.21 -19.34
C PHE A 45 -36.18 6.61 -18.82
N GLU A 46 -37.16 5.71 -18.91
CA GLU A 46 -38.53 5.95 -18.42
C GLU A 46 -38.89 5.14 -17.18
N LYS A 47 -38.37 3.91 -17.09
CA LYS A 47 -38.53 2.98 -15.97
C LYS A 47 -37.22 2.19 -15.81
N PRO A 48 -36.92 1.64 -14.62
CA PRO A 48 -37.63 1.77 -13.34
C PRO A 48 -37.43 3.17 -12.72
N ALA A 49 -37.82 3.38 -11.45
CA ALA A 49 -37.53 4.65 -10.76
C ALA A 49 -36.01 4.86 -10.61
N PRO A 50 -35.50 6.11 -10.53
CA PRO A 50 -34.07 6.39 -10.49
C PRO A 50 -33.29 5.63 -9.41
N ALA A 51 -33.81 5.58 -8.19
CA ALA A 51 -33.17 4.85 -7.08
C ALA A 51 -33.17 3.34 -7.32
N GLU A 52 -34.25 2.79 -7.87
CA GLU A 52 -34.37 1.38 -8.22
C GLU A 52 -33.38 1.01 -9.33
N LEU A 53 -33.22 1.85 -10.36
CA LEU A 53 -32.25 1.62 -11.43
C LEU A 53 -30.82 1.58 -10.88
N VAL A 54 -30.45 2.55 -10.04
CA VAL A 54 -29.09 2.60 -9.46
C VAL A 54 -28.83 1.38 -8.59
N ALA A 55 -29.79 1.00 -7.73
CA ALA A 55 -29.66 -0.19 -6.88
C ALA A 55 -29.58 -1.48 -7.69
N ALA A 56 -30.45 -1.65 -8.70
CA ALA A 56 -30.44 -2.81 -9.58
C ALA A 56 -29.15 -2.90 -10.40
N GLY A 57 -28.71 -1.78 -10.99
CA GLY A 57 -27.46 -1.68 -11.73
C GLY A 57 -26.25 -2.02 -10.88
N GLN A 58 -26.16 -1.52 -9.64
CA GLN A 58 -25.08 -1.86 -8.70
C GLN A 58 -25.07 -3.33 -8.32
N LYS A 59 -26.25 -3.93 -8.12
CA LYS A 59 -26.35 -5.36 -7.82
C LYS A 59 -25.90 -6.21 -9.01
N LEU A 60 -26.38 -5.87 -10.20
CA LEU A 60 -26.04 -6.58 -11.44
C LEU A 60 -24.56 -6.38 -11.83
N SER A 61 -23.95 -5.23 -11.54
CA SER A 61 -22.55 -4.97 -11.87
C SER A 61 -21.60 -5.94 -11.18
N GLN A 62 -21.93 -6.38 -9.96
CA GLN A 62 -21.15 -7.38 -9.22
C GLN A 62 -21.21 -8.78 -9.84
N LEU A 63 -22.19 -9.05 -10.72
CA LEU A 63 -22.32 -10.31 -11.46
C LEU A 63 -21.56 -10.29 -12.79
N ILE A 64 -20.96 -9.16 -13.16
CA ILE A 64 -20.16 -9.04 -14.38
C ILE A 64 -18.73 -9.50 -14.10
N GLU A 65 -18.37 -10.63 -14.69
CA GLU A 65 -17.02 -11.17 -14.72
C GLU A 65 -16.14 -10.28 -15.61
N LEU A 66 -15.10 -9.68 -15.03
CA LEU A 66 -14.27 -8.69 -15.73
C LEU A 66 -13.45 -9.29 -16.85
N ASP A 67 -12.91 -10.50 -16.65
CA ASP A 67 -12.13 -11.21 -17.66
C ASP A 67 -12.98 -11.50 -18.89
N LEU A 68 -14.20 -11.99 -18.67
CA LEU A 68 -15.15 -12.28 -19.75
C LEU A 68 -15.62 -10.99 -20.45
N ALA A 69 -15.98 -9.96 -19.69
CA ALA A 69 -16.35 -8.66 -20.25
C ALA A 69 -15.20 -8.04 -21.05
N TRP A 70 -13.95 -8.25 -20.63
CA TRP A 70 -12.77 -7.80 -21.35
C TRP A 70 -12.60 -8.60 -22.64
N GLU A 71 -12.73 -9.93 -22.63
CA GLU A 71 -12.66 -10.76 -23.83
C GLU A 71 -13.65 -10.33 -24.92
N PHE A 72 -14.92 -10.07 -24.56
CA PHE A 72 -15.95 -9.65 -25.52
C PHE A 72 -15.92 -8.17 -25.91
N ALA A 73 -15.26 -7.32 -25.13
CA ALA A 73 -15.17 -5.91 -25.45
C ALA A 73 -14.40 -5.67 -26.75
N SER A 74 -14.88 -4.71 -27.54
CA SER A 74 -14.21 -4.27 -28.77
C SER A 74 -12.80 -3.73 -28.49
N ASP A 75 -11.89 -3.98 -29.43
CA ASP A 75 -10.54 -3.38 -29.43
C ASP A 75 -10.58 -1.87 -29.75
N GLU A 76 -11.67 -1.42 -30.40
CA GLU A 76 -11.96 -0.01 -30.64
C GLU A 76 -12.71 0.63 -29.46
N GLU A 77 -12.98 1.93 -29.55
CA GLU A 77 -13.82 2.59 -28.55
C GLU A 77 -15.26 2.09 -28.60
N PHE A 78 -15.82 1.76 -27.43
CA PHE A 78 -17.18 1.24 -27.31
C PHE A 78 -17.97 1.96 -26.20
N GLY A 79 -19.30 1.88 -26.29
CA GLY A 79 -20.21 2.38 -25.27
C GLY A 79 -20.60 1.28 -24.28
N PHE A 80 -20.98 1.68 -23.07
CA PHE A 80 -21.46 0.73 -22.05
C PHE A 80 -22.71 -0.05 -22.49
N ALA A 81 -23.55 0.54 -23.35
CA ALA A 81 -24.73 -0.13 -23.90
C ALA A 81 -24.36 -1.25 -24.87
N ASP A 82 -23.29 -1.08 -25.65
CA ASP A 82 -22.76 -2.10 -26.57
C ASP A 82 -22.28 -3.31 -25.75
N LEU A 83 -21.43 -3.06 -24.74
CA LEU A 83 -20.97 -4.12 -23.84
C LEU A 83 -22.13 -4.80 -23.10
N ALA A 84 -23.12 -4.04 -22.62
CA ALA A 84 -24.27 -4.61 -21.93
C ALA A 84 -25.04 -5.58 -22.84
N ARG A 85 -25.20 -5.24 -24.11
CA ARG A 85 -25.83 -6.14 -25.10
C ARG A 85 -24.97 -7.38 -25.30
N ASP A 86 -23.68 -7.21 -25.55
CA ASP A 86 -22.80 -8.33 -25.90
C ASP A 86 -22.58 -9.27 -24.70
N TYR A 87 -22.65 -8.76 -23.46
CA TYR A 87 -22.50 -9.54 -22.23
C TYR A 87 -23.80 -10.20 -21.74
N PHE A 88 -24.94 -9.50 -21.80
CA PHE A 88 -26.19 -9.98 -21.19
C PHE A 88 -27.24 -10.50 -22.19
N SER A 89 -27.23 -10.06 -23.44
CA SER A 89 -28.28 -10.43 -24.40
C SER A 89 -27.96 -11.74 -25.08
N ALA A 90 -28.86 -12.73 -24.96
CA ALA A 90 -28.81 -13.95 -25.77
C ALA A 90 -29.13 -13.69 -27.26
N ASP A 91 -29.75 -12.54 -27.56
CA ASP A 91 -30.13 -12.12 -28.91
C ASP A 91 -29.43 -10.78 -29.24
N PRO A 92 -28.41 -10.78 -30.11
CA PRO A 92 -27.66 -9.58 -30.50
C PRO A 92 -28.52 -8.53 -31.21
N SER A 93 -29.73 -8.87 -31.67
CA SER A 93 -30.64 -7.91 -32.33
C SER A 93 -31.43 -7.05 -31.33
N LYS A 94 -31.41 -7.38 -30.03
CA LYS A 94 -32.15 -6.66 -29.00
C LYS A 94 -31.23 -5.84 -28.09
N PRO A 95 -31.62 -4.60 -27.75
CA PRO A 95 -30.87 -3.81 -26.78
C PRO A 95 -30.94 -4.47 -25.40
N ALA A 96 -29.84 -4.36 -24.63
CA ALA A 96 -29.86 -4.72 -23.23
C ALA A 96 -30.85 -3.85 -22.45
N SER A 97 -31.44 -4.41 -21.39
CA SER A 97 -32.31 -3.67 -20.47
C SER A 97 -31.59 -2.47 -19.85
N THR A 98 -32.35 -1.47 -19.38
CA THR A 98 -31.79 -0.26 -18.77
C THR A 98 -30.93 -0.60 -17.55
N GLU A 99 -31.34 -1.59 -16.75
CA GLU A 99 -30.61 -2.08 -15.59
C GLU A 99 -29.28 -2.74 -15.99
N GLN A 100 -29.25 -3.53 -17.06
CA GLN A 100 -28.02 -4.13 -17.60
C GLN A 100 -27.07 -3.08 -18.17
N GLN A 101 -27.59 -2.05 -18.85
CA GLN A 101 -26.78 -0.94 -19.33
C GLN A 101 -26.16 -0.15 -18.16
N ALA A 102 -26.94 0.14 -17.12
CA ALA A 102 -26.42 0.75 -15.89
C ALA A 102 -25.37 -0.14 -15.20
N ALA A 103 -25.59 -1.45 -15.15
CA ALA A 103 -24.64 -2.41 -14.58
C ALA A 103 -23.30 -2.42 -15.31
N ALA A 104 -23.32 -2.49 -16.64
CA ALA A 104 -22.12 -2.42 -17.47
C ALA A 104 -21.39 -1.09 -17.27
N LEU A 105 -22.12 0.04 -17.25
CA LEU A 105 -21.55 1.36 -16.99
C LEU A 105 -20.82 1.40 -15.62
N PHE A 106 -21.45 0.92 -14.56
CA PHE A 106 -20.86 0.92 -13.22
C PHE A 106 -19.62 0.02 -13.17
N ARG A 107 -19.71 -1.19 -13.71
CA ARG A 107 -18.60 -2.14 -13.71
C ARG A 107 -17.38 -1.61 -14.47
N LEU A 108 -17.60 -1.03 -15.65
CA LEU A 108 -16.56 -0.40 -16.46
C LEU A 108 -15.87 0.74 -15.72
N PHE A 109 -16.61 1.53 -14.94
CA PHE A 109 -16.06 2.63 -14.15
C PHE A 109 -15.22 2.17 -12.95
N GLU A 110 -15.59 1.06 -12.32
CA GLU A 110 -14.93 0.47 -11.16
C GLU A 110 -13.65 -0.31 -11.53
N ALA A 111 -13.48 -0.67 -12.80
CA ALA A 111 -12.37 -1.50 -13.29
C ALA A 111 -11.45 -0.76 -14.30
N PRO A 112 -10.78 0.35 -13.91
CA PRO A 112 -9.94 1.13 -14.83
C PRO A 112 -8.69 0.38 -15.33
N HIS A 113 -8.31 -0.71 -14.67
CA HIS A 113 -7.23 -1.60 -15.09
C HIS A 113 -7.64 -2.51 -16.26
N TYR A 114 -8.93 -2.81 -16.40
CA TYR A 114 -9.49 -3.50 -17.56
C TYR A 114 -9.94 -2.53 -18.65
N PHE A 115 -10.56 -1.41 -18.27
CA PHE A 115 -11.22 -0.51 -19.21
C PHE A 115 -10.85 0.95 -18.96
N ARG A 116 -10.18 1.56 -19.93
CA ARG A 116 -9.77 2.97 -19.88
C ARG A 116 -10.91 3.86 -20.35
N ARG A 117 -11.07 5.03 -19.73
CA ARG A 117 -12.07 6.02 -20.14
C ARG A 117 -11.60 6.74 -21.40
N ALA A 118 -12.42 6.75 -22.44
CA ALA A 118 -12.16 7.41 -23.72
C ALA A 118 -13.11 8.62 -23.96
N GLY A 119 -13.91 8.98 -22.96
CA GLY A 119 -14.90 10.04 -23.05
C GLY A 119 -16.03 9.82 -22.06
N LYS A 120 -17.10 10.61 -22.14
CA LYS A 120 -18.30 10.40 -21.32
C LYS A 120 -19.08 9.20 -21.86
N GLY A 121 -19.17 8.13 -21.06
CA GLY A 121 -19.84 6.88 -21.43
C GLY A 121 -19.10 6.05 -22.48
N ARG A 122 -17.84 6.38 -22.79
CA ARG A 122 -17.01 5.71 -23.80
C ARG A 122 -15.77 5.12 -23.16
N PHE A 123 -15.43 3.90 -23.57
CA PHE A 123 -14.35 3.12 -23.00
C PHE A 123 -13.50 2.48 -24.08
N LYS A 124 -12.27 2.14 -23.69
CA LYS A 124 -11.36 1.34 -24.49
C LYS A 124 -10.77 0.24 -23.62
N LYS A 125 -10.77 -0.98 -24.16
CA LYS A 125 -10.18 -2.15 -23.53
C LYS A 125 -8.67 -1.93 -23.29
N ALA A 126 -8.18 -2.30 -22.11
CA ALA A 126 -6.76 -2.25 -21.81
C ALA A 126 -6.01 -3.32 -22.63
N PRO A 127 -4.82 -3.02 -23.19
CA PRO A 127 -4.00 -4.03 -23.86
C PRO A 127 -3.67 -5.20 -22.92
N ALA A 128 -3.59 -6.41 -23.46
CA ALA A 128 -3.41 -7.65 -22.69
C ALA A 128 -2.20 -7.61 -21.75
N GLU A 129 -1.04 -7.12 -22.24
CA GLU A 129 0.18 -7.00 -21.44
C GLU A 129 0.00 -6.06 -20.23
N ILE A 130 -0.69 -4.93 -20.43
CA ILE A 130 -0.92 -3.95 -19.37
C ILE A 130 -1.94 -4.47 -18.37
N LEU A 131 -2.97 -5.17 -18.84
CA LEU A 131 -3.93 -5.82 -17.96
C LEU A 131 -3.22 -6.88 -17.09
N GLN A 132 -2.42 -7.76 -17.70
CA GLN A 132 -1.70 -8.81 -16.97
C GLN A 132 -0.77 -8.22 -15.89
N GLN A 133 -0.01 -7.17 -16.23
CA GLN A 133 0.84 -6.48 -15.26
C GLN A 133 0.04 -5.86 -14.12
N ALA A 134 -1.11 -5.24 -14.43
CA ALA A 134 -1.99 -4.67 -13.43
C ALA A 134 -2.55 -5.74 -12.48
N LEU A 135 -3.02 -6.88 -13.02
CA LEU A 135 -3.55 -7.99 -12.22
C LEU A 135 -2.48 -8.60 -11.31
N LEU A 136 -1.26 -8.81 -11.81
CA LEU A 136 -0.14 -9.27 -11.00
C LEU A 136 0.20 -8.28 -9.87
N ALA A 137 0.16 -6.98 -10.13
CA ALA A 137 0.40 -5.96 -9.12
C ALA A 137 -0.71 -5.94 -8.04
N ILE A 138 -1.97 -6.11 -8.44
CA ILE A 138 -3.12 -6.20 -7.52
C ILE A 138 -3.01 -7.43 -6.63
N GLU A 139 -2.71 -8.59 -7.21
CA GLU A 139 -2.57 -9.85 -6.46
C GLU A 139 -1.38 -9.77 -5.50
N LYS A 140 -0.23 -9.26 -5.95
CA LYS A 140 0.92 -9.02 -5.07
C LYS A 140 0.57 -8.07 -3.92
N LYS A 141 -0.17 -7.00 -4.18
CA LYS A 141 -0.62 -6.07 -3.14
C LYS A 141 -1.55 -6.75 -2.14
N LYS A 142 -2.47 -7.60 -2.62
CA LYS A 142 -3.38 -8.38 -1.77
C LYS A 142 -2.62 -9.34 -0.86
N GLN A 143 -1.63 -10.05 -1.39
CA GLN A 143 -0.76 -10.94 -0.62
C GLN A 143 0.02 -10.19 0.46
N VAL A 144 0.58 -9.02 0.13
CA VAL A 144 1.28 -8.18 1.11
C VAL A 144 0.34 -7.72 2.22
N ILE A 145 -0.88 -7.31 1.90
CA ILE A 145 -1.88 -6.92 2.93
C ILE A 145 -2.24 -8.11 3.82
N ALA A 146 -2.53 -9.27 3.23
CA ALA A 146 -2.82 -10.48 3.99
C ALA A 146 -1.66 -10.86 4.92
N GLN A 147 -0.41 -10.72 4.44
CA GLN A 147 0.78 -10.98 5.24
C GLN A 147 0.93 -10.00 6.40
N ILE A 148 0.65 -8.71 6.18
CA ILE A 148 0.66 -7.68 7.22
C ILE A 148 -0.35 -8.02 8.31
N THR A 149 -1.57 -8.37 7.91
CA THR A 149 -2.64 -8.75 8.84
C THR A 149 -2.27 -10.01 9.64
N ALA A 150 -1.75 -11.05 8.97
CA ALA A 150 -1.30 -12.27 9.65
C ALA A 150 -0.21 -11.99 10.70
N TRP A 151 0.80 -11.18 10.35
CA TRP A 151 1.84 -10.79 11.32
C TRP A 151 1.30 -9.91 12.45
N ALA A 152 0.33 -9.04 12.17
CA ALA A 152 -0.30 -8.22 13.19
C ALA A 152 -1.08 -9.08 14.21
N GLU A 153 -1.77 -10.12 13.73
CA GLU A 153 -2.46 -11.10 14.57
C GLU A 153 -1.47 -11.92 15.44
N GLU A 154 -0.38 -12.41 14.87
CA GLU A 154 0.69 -13.09 15.63
C GLU A 154 1.24 -12.20 16.75
N LEU A 155 1.55 -10.93 16.43
CA LEU A 155 2.03 -9.95 17.40
C LEU A 155 1.01 -9.71 18.53
N ALA A 156 -0.28 -9.60 18.18
CA ALA A 156 -1.36 -9.46 19.17
C ALA A 156 -1.51 -10.69 20.06
N GLN A 157 -1.13 -11.88 19.58
CA GLN A 157 -1.09 -13.12 20.35
C GLN A 157 0.20 -13.28 21.18
N GLY A 158 1.07 -12.28 21.21
CA GLY A 158 2.33 -12.33 21.95
C GLY A 158 3.42 -13.17 21.26
N GLN A 159 3.33 -13.36 19.95
CA GLN A 159 4.34 -14.07 19.16
C GLN A 159 4.93 -13.12 18.12
N CYS A 160 6.25 -12.87 18.20
CA CYS A 160 6.91 -12.01 17.21
C CYS A 160 7.30 -12.81 15.95
N PRO A 161 6.75 -12.46 14.76
CA PRO A 161 7.13 -13.09 13.50
C PRO A 161 8.61 -12.88 13.18
N ALA A 162 9.26 -13.85 12.55
CA ALA A 162 10.69 -13.77 12.24
C ALA A 162 11.07 -12.53 11.41
N PRO A 163 10.33 -12.14 10.34
CA PRO A 163 10.65 -10.94 9.55
C PRO A 163 10.59 -9.64 10.38
N VAL A 164 9.63 -9.55 11.31
CA VAL A 164 9.51 -8.42 12.23
C VAL A 164 10.68 -8.41 13.22
N ARG A 165 11.06 -9.57 13.76
CA ARG A 165 12.20 -9.71 14.70
C ARG A 165 13.52 -9.30 14.05
N GLU A 166 13.76 -9.69 12.80
CA GLU A 166 14.97 -9.33 12.06
C GLU A 166 15.09 -7.83 11.82
N GLN A 167 13.95 -7.16 11.65
CA GLN A 167 13.88 -5.71 11.41
C GLN A 167 13.61 -4.88 12.69
N LEU A 168 13.63 -5.49 13.88
CA LEU A 168 13.26 -4.87 15.15
C LEU A 168 13.85 -3.46 15.35
N TYR A 169 15.17 -3.31 15.19
CA TYR A 169 15.86 -2.04 15.40
C TYR A 169 15.54 -1.00 14.33
N LYS A 170 15.34 -1.42 13.07
CA LYS A 170 14.89 -0.53 12.00
C LYS A 170 13.49 -0.02 12.31
N ILE A 171 12.57 -0.91 12.67
CA ILE A 171 11.18 -0.56 13.02
C ILE A 171 11.13 0.42 14.19
N LEU A 172 11.93 0.23 15.23
CA LEU A 172 11.90 1.08 16.43
C LEU A 172 12.64 2.41 16.28
N PHE A 173 13.76 2.45 15.54
CA PHE A 173 14.67 3.61 15.57
C PHE A 173 14.88 4.29 14.23
N LYS A 174 14.70 3.59 13.10
CA LYS A 174 14.77 4.16 11.73
C LYS A 174 13.67 3.55 10.84
N PRO A 175 12.38 3.79 11.16
CA PRO A 175 11.28 3.07 10.54
C PRO A 175 11.11 3.42 9.06
N ASP A 176 11.02 2.41 8.22
CA ASP A 176 10.44 2.54 6.89
C ASP A 176 8.91 2.41 7.00
N LYS A 177 8.21 3.54 6.92
CA LYS A 177 6.73 3.58 7.02
C LYS A 177 6.02 2.81 5.91
N ASN A 178 6.72 2.48 4.83
CA ASN A 178 6.17 1.73 3.71
C ASN A 178 6.37 0.22 3.86
N SER A 179 7.28 -0.23 4.72
CA SER A 179 7.60 -1.65 4.85
C SER A 179 6.43 -2.44 5.45
N PRO A 180 6.19 -3.67 4.99
CA PRO A 180 5.16 -4.54 5.55
C PRO A 180 5.36 -4.82 7.05
N GLU A 181 6.60 -4.99 7.51
CA GLU A 181 6.92 -5.30 8.90
C GLU A 181 6.55 -4.14 9.83
N TYR A 182 6.85 -2.90 9.43
CA TYR A 182 6.46 -1.72 10.20
C TYR A 182 4.94 -1.57 10.25
N LYS A 183 4.26 -1.77 9.12
CA LYS A 183 2.79 -1.69 9.05
C LYS A 183 2.12 -2.72 9.95
N ALA A 184 2.65 -3.94 10.01
CA ALA A 184 2.14 -5.00 10.89
C ALA A 184 2.22 -4.59 12.38
N VAL A 185 3.36 -4.02 12.80
CA VAL A 185 3.53 -3.54 14.19
C VAL A 185 2.58 -2.37 14.50
N VAL A 186 2.38 -1.45 13.56
CA VAL A 186 1.42 -0.33 13.73
C VAL A 186 -0.02 -0.83 13.80
N GLU A 187 -0.39 -1.79 12.96
CA GLU A 187 -1.72 -2.40 12.95
C GLU A 187 -2.01 -3.12 14.27
N ALA A 188 -1.09 -3.98 14.72
CA ALA A 188 -1.20 -4.68 15.99
C ALA A 188 -1.21 -3.72 17.19
N SER A 189 -0.35 -2.70 17.19
CA SER A 189 -0.29 -1.66 18.23
C SER A 189 -1.60 -0.89 18.34
N ARG A 190 -2.21 -0.54 17.20
CA ARG A 190 -3.53 0.12 17.17
C ARG A 190 -4.65 -0.80 17.65
N ALA A 191 -4.68 -2.05 17.22
CA ALA A 191 -5.71 -3.01 17.61
C ALA A 191 -5.65 -3.35 19.10
N ALA A 192 -4.44 -3.50 19.66
CA ALA A 192 -4.24 -3.83 21.07
C ALA A 192 -4.26 -2.60 22.00
N HIS A 193 -4.18 -1.37 21.44
CA HIS A 193 -3.98 -0.13 22.19
C HIS A 193 -2.70 -0.12 23.05
N ILE A 194 -1.63 -0.73 22.56
CA ILE A 194 -0.33 -0.84 23.24
C ILE A 194 0.73 -0.15 22.40
N GLN A 195 1.70 0.52 23.03
CA GLN A 195 2.80 1.16 22.30
C GLN A 195 3.67 0.12 21.57
N PRO A 196 4.25 0.44 20.39
CA PRO A 196 5.04 -0.52 19.61
C PRO A 196 6.16 -1.23 20.38
N LEU A 197 6.88 -0.50 21.24
CA LEU A 197 7.96 -1.09 22.05
C LEU A 197 7.43 -2.12 23.04
N ASP A 198 6.36 -1.78 23.76
CA ASP A 198 5.75 -2.65 24.76
C ASP A 198 5.12 -3.88 24.09
N LEU A 199 4.46 -3.70 22.94
CA LEU A 199 3.92 -4.79 22.13
C LEU A 199 5.03 -5.76 21.71
N LEU A 200 6.14 -5.25 21.19
CA LEU A 200 7.27 -6.08 20.74
C LEU A 200 7.97 -6.77 21.92
N GLN A 201 8.03 -6.13 23.08
CA GLN A 201 8.50 -6.76 24.30
C GLN A 201 7.58 -7.91 24.73
N GLN A 202 6.26 -7.69 24.77
CA GLN A 202 5.26 -8.71 25.09
C GLN A 202 5.28 -9.86 24.08
N ALA A 203 5.55 -9.56 22.81
CA ALA A 203 5.67 -10.56 21.75
C ALA A 203 7.00 -11.36 21.77
N GLY A 204 7.84 -11.14 22.78
CA GLY A 204 9.11 -11.84 22.93
C GLY A 204 10.19 -11.43 21.92
N ALA A 205 10.08 -10.24 21.32
CA ALA A 205 11.10 -9.73 20.39
C ALA A 205 12.37 -9.26 21.13
N ILE A 206 12.25 -8.91 22.41
CA ILE A 206 13.34 -8.38 23.24
C ILE A 206 13.70 -9.39 24.33
N ALA A 207 14.82 -10.08 24.17
CA ALA A 207 15.27 -11.12 25.10
C ALA A 207 15.95 -10.56 26.37
N SER A 208 16.62 -9.41 26.27
CA SER A 208 17.37 -8.82 27.39
C SER A 208 17.49 -7.30 27.21
N PRO A 209 17.30 -6.48 28.27
CA PRO A 209 17.55 -5.05 28.23
C PRO A 209 18.98 -4.70 27.80
N TYR A 210 19.98 -5.40 28.36
CA TYR A 210 21.38 -5.21 27.97
C TYR A 210 21.60 -5.40 26.47
N GLN A 211 21.21 -6.56 25.92
CA GLN A 211 21.33 -6.85 24.48
C GLN A 211 20.56 -5.85 23.61
N PHE A 212 19.39 -5.38 24.08
CA PHE A 212 18.61 -4.37 23.39
C PHE A 212 19.36 -3.05 23.26
N HIS A 213 19.84 -2.51 24.38
CA HIS A 213 20.58 -1.24 24.42
C HIS A 213 21.93 -1.35 23.71
N TRP A 214 22.64 -2.46 23.88
CA TRP A 214 23.92 -2.72 23.20
C TRP A 214 23.75 -2.72 21.68
N LYS A 215 22.81 -3.52 21.15
CA LYS A 215 22.56 -3.55 19.71
C LYS A 215 22.04 -2.22 19.17
N ARG A 216 21.25 -1.46 19.94
CA ARG A 216 20.86 -0.10 19.57
C ARG A 216 22.08 0.80 19.42
N PHE A 217 23.00 0.77 20.40
CA PHE A 217 24.23 1.55 20.37
C PHE A 217 25.08 1.20 19.13
N LEU A 218 25.24 -0.09 18.82
CA LEU A 218 25.93 -0.54 17.62
C LEU A 218 25.23 -0.11 16.33
N PHE A 219 23.91 -0.21 16.26
CA PHE A 219 23.12 0.20 15.10
C PHE A 219 23.26 1.70 14.79
N GLU A 220 23.41 2.52 15.82
CA GLU A 220 23.54 3.97 15.69
C GLU A 220 24.98 4.40 15.39
N ASN A 221 25.95 3.90 16.15
CA ASN A 221 27.34 4.39 16.14
C ASN A 221 28.28 3.55 15.26
N PHE A 222 27.93 2.28 15.01
CA PHE A 222 28.74 1.31 14.27
C PHE A 222 27.97 0.68 13.08
N PRO A 223 27.38 1.48 12.18
CA PRO A 223 26.55 0.96 11.08
C PRO A 223 27.32 0.09 10.07
N LYS A 224 28.66 0.17 10.07
CA LYS A 224 29.55 -0.64 9.22
C LYS A 224 30.24 -1.78 9.98
N GLY A 225 29.79 -2.05 11.22
CA GLY A 225 30.42 -3.01 12.13
C GLY A 225 31.40 -2.36 13.09
N THR A 226 31.81 -3.14 14.09
CA THR A 226 32.73 -2.74 15.18
C THR A 226 34.19 -3.06 14.90
N GLY A 227 34.48 -3.64 13.73
CA GLY A 227 35.84 -4.02 13.36
C GLY A 227 36.69 -2.79 13.01
N PHE A 228 37.97 -2.87 13.34
CA PHE A 228 38.96 -1.93 12.85
C PHE A 228 39.42 -2.34 11.44
N PRO A 229 39.80 -1.38 10.58
CA PRO A 229 40.49 -1.71 9.35
C PRO A 229 41.81 -2.41 9.67
N ALA A 230 42.28 -3.29 8.79
CA ALA A 230 43.61 -3.85 8.91
C ALA A 230 44.65 -2.72 8.76
N VAL A 231 45.35 -2.39 9.84
CA VAL A 231 46.44 -1.41 9.84
C VAL A 231 47.76 -2.17 9.93
N GLN A 232 48.68 -1.89 9.02
CA GLN A 232 50.06 -2.38 9.12
C GLN A 232 50.83 -1.46 10.05
N ALA A 233 51.48 -2.02 11.07
CA ALA A 233 52.38 -1.25 11.92
C ALA A 233 53.53 -0.70 11.06
N PRO A 234 53.89 0.59 11.19
CA PRO A 234 55.01 1.15 10.45
C PRO A 234 56.31 0.44 10.87
N ALA A 235 57.18 0.18 9.90
CA ALA A 235 58.51 -0.33 10.20
C ALA A 235 59.28 0.70 11.03
N ALA A 236 59.84 0.28 12.15
CA ALA A 236 60.79 1.10 12.90
C ALA A 236 61.96 1.46 11.97
N LYS A 237 62.18 2.76 11.77
CA LYS A 237 63.24 3.25 10.87
C LYS A 237 64.62 3.24 11.52
N ASP A 238 64.64 3.32 12.85
CA ASP A 238 65.84 3.46 13.66
C ASP A 238 65.89 2.34 14.70
N GLU A 239 67.08 1.80 14.95
CA GLU A 239 67.32 0.95 16.11
C GLU A 239 67.42 1.84 17.36
N LEU A 240 66.36 1.84 18.18
CA LEU A 240 66.36 2.57 19.44
C LEU A 240 67.18 1.81 20.49
N PRO A 241 68.10 2.48 21.21
CA PRO A 241 68.87 1.82 22.26
C PRO A 241 67.94 1.40 23.41
N LEU A 242 68.12 0.17 23.91
CA LEU A 242 67.39 -0.33 25.07
C LEU A 242 67.87 0.42 26.33
N ALA A 243 66.94 1.05 27.07
CA ALA A 243 67.24 1.69 28.33
C ALA A 243 67.38 0.63 29.46
N ASP A 244 68.44 0.73 30.26
CA ASP A 244 68.68 -0.14 31.42
C ASP A 244 67.86 0.32 32.64
N VAL A 245 66.54 0.26 32.50
CA VAL A 245 65.58 0.72 33.51
C VAL A 245 64.47 -0.31 33.72
N ARG A 246 63.87 -0.34 34.91
CA ARG A 246 62.65 -1.12 35.18
C ARG A 246 61.43 -0.26 34.91
N ALA A 247 60.74 -0.55 33.82
CA ALA A 247 59.45 0.05 33.52
C ALA A 247 58.34 -0.63 34.35
N PHE A 248 57.44 0.18 34.88
CA PHE A 248 56.25 -0.25 35.60
C PHE A 248 55.03 0.43 34.97
N SER A 249 53.94 -0.32 34.86
CA SER A 249 52.61 0.27 34.65
C SER A 249 51.75 0.02 35.88
N ILE A 250 50.86 0.97 36.19
CA ILE A 250 50.01 0.93 37.37
C ILE A 250 48.57 1.01 36.90
N ASP A 251 47.95 -0.15 36.85
CA ASP A 251 46.60 -0.34 36.32
C ASP A 251 45.65 -0.96 37.36
N ASP A 252 44.35 -0.92 37.05
CA ASP A 252 43.37 -1.71 37.78
C ASP A 252 43.58 -3.21 37.52
N SER A 253 43.22 -4.03 38.50
CA SER A 253 43.15 -5.48 38.43
C SER A 253 42.37 -6.04 37.23
N SER A 254 41.40 -5.30 36.69
CA SER A 254 40.62 -5.71 35.51
C SER A 254 41.16 -5.19 34.17
N THR A 255 42.26 -4.42 34.17
CA THR A 255 42.84 -3.87 32.94
C THR A 255 43.48 -4.99 32.11
N THR A 256 43.09 -5.07 30.83
CA THR A 256 43.61 -6.09 29.88
C THR A 256 44.53 -5.51 28.82
N GLU A 257 44.67 -4.18 28.75
CA GLU A 257 45.49 -3.44 27.78
C GLU A 257 46.31 -2.39 28.53
N ILE A 258 47.63 -2.40 28.34
CA ILE A 258 48.58 -1.48 28.99
C ILE A 258 48.98 -0.41 27.97
N ASP A 259 48.55 0.82 28.17
CA ASP A 259 48.78 1.93 27.23
C ASP A 259 50.07 2.71 27.53
N ASP A 260 50.49 2.74 28.79
CA ASP A 260 51.65 3.49 29.25
C ASP A 260 52.48 2.72 30.29
N ALA A 261 53.74 3.12 30.40
CA ALA A 261 54.65 2.65 31.43
C ALA A 261 55.61 3.77 31.80
N MET A 262 56.05 3.78 33.06
CA MET A 262 56.97 4.76 33.59
C MET A 262 58.14 4.09 34.30
N SER A 263 59.25 4.82 34.39
CA SER A 263 60.43 4.42 35.15
C SER A 263 61.07 5.66 35.80
N VAL A 264 61.90 5.44 36.81
CA VAL A 264 62.63 6.49 37.52
C VAL A 264 64.11 6.15 37.55
N GLN A 265 64.96 7.13 37.22
CA GLN A 265 66.42 7.06 37.34
C GLN A 265 66.92 8.28 38.13
N GLY A 266 67.66 8.04 39.22
CA GLY A 266 68.35 9.11 39.94
C GLY A 266 69.54 9.63 39.13
N LEU A 267 69.68 10.95 39.04
CA LEU A 267 70.78 11.60 38.29
C LEU A 267 72.05 11.82 39.13
N GLY A 268 72.04 11.40 40.39
CA GLY A 268 73.01 11.80 41.42
C GLY A 268 72.44 12.87 42.33
#